data_AF-A0A5A7VYR6-F1
#
_entry.id   AF-A0A5A7VYR6-F1
#
_cell.length_a   1.000
_cell.length_b   1.000
_cell.length_c   1.000
_cell.angle_alpha   90.00
_cell.angle_beta   90.00
_cell.angle_gamma   90.00
#
_symmetry.space_group_name_H-M   'P 1'
#
loop_
_entity.id
_entity.type
_entity.pdbx_description
1 polymer ?
#
loop_
_entity_poly.entity_id
_entity_poly.type
_entity_poly.pdbx_seq_one_letter_code
_entity_poly.pdbx_strand_id
1 'polypeptide(L)' 'MNDRDLDLTKANQQIDWVLQHPDMSLWLKTTLKAALQRDPLAVSNDLELLNCVLRPWCETSMPGTMEQAGIGTGAG' A
#
# COMPACT_ATOMS: atom_id res chain seq x y z
N MET A 1 25.29 13.96 -12.66
CA MET A 1 24.12 13.47 -11.91
C MET A 1 24.60 12.27 -11.11
N ASN A 2 24.45 12.27 -9.78
CA ASN A 2 24.90 11.14 -8.95
C ASN A 2 23.77 10.09 -8.82
N ASP A 3 24.10 8.87 -8.41
CA ASP A 3 23.14 7.76 -8.30
C ASP A 3 21.93 8.11 -7.41
N ARG A 4 22.18 8.83 -6.30
CA ARG A 4 21.13 9.33 -5.40
C ARG A 4 20.12 10.24 -6.11
N ASP A 5 20.58 11.12 -7.00
CA ASP A 5 19.69 12.04 -7.72
C ASP A 5 18.85 11.29 -8.76
N LEU A 6 19.43 10.23 -9.34
CA LEU A 6 18.72 9.34 -10.26
C LEU A 6 17.62 8.56 -9.53
N ASP A 7 17.90 8.06 -8.33
CA ASP A 7 16.93 7.32 -7.51
C ASP A 7 15.80 8.22 -7.02
N LEU A 8 16.11 9.45 -6.59
CA LEU A 8 15.08 10.43 -6.24
C LEU A 8 14.20 10.79 -7.45
N THR A 9 14.81 10.95 -8.62
CA THR A 9 14.08 11.22 -9.87
C THR A 9 13.11 10.09 -10.21
N LYS A 10 13.56 8.83 -10.11
CA LYS A 10 12.70 7.67 -10.35
C LYS A 10 11.55 7.58 -9.34
N ALA A 11 11.83 7.83 -8.06
CA ALA A 11 10.80 7.84 -7.03
C ALA A 11 9.73 8.90 -7.30
N ASN A 12 10.14 10.13 -7.67
CA ASN A 12 9.22 11.20 -8.04
C ASN A 12 8.37 10.81 -9.27
N GLN A 13 8.96 10.22 -10.31
CA GLN A 13 8.22 9.76 -11.49
C GLN A 13 7.16 8.71 -11.15
N GLN A 14 7.48 7.76 -10.25
CA GLN A 14 6.51 6.76 -9.79
C GLN A 14 5.36 7.39 -9.02
N ILE A 15 5.65 8.34 -8.13
CA ILE A 15 4.62 9.06 -7.37
C ILE A 15 3.72 9.86 -8.31
N ASP A 16 4.31 10.60 -9.26
CA ASP A 16 3.57 11.37 -10.26
C ASP A 16 2.65 10.48 -11.10
N TRP A 17 3.12 9.30 -11.49
CA TRP A 17 2.30 8.32 -12.18
C TRP A 17 1.07 7.90 -11.35
N VAL A 18 1.24 7.58 -10.07
CA VAL A 18 0.12 7.21 -9.17
C VAL A 18 -0.87 8.36 -9.02
N LEU A 19 -0.38 9.61 -8.90
CA LEU A 19 -1.24 10.78 -8.76
C LEU A 19 -2.09 11.05 -10.01
N GLN A 20 -1.53 10.81 -11.20
CA GLN A 20 -2.20 11.02 -12.48
C GLN A 20 -3.11 9.85 -12.87
N HIS A 21 -2.87 8.64 -12.36
CA HIS A 21 -3.61 7.45 -12.75
C HIS A 21 -5.09 7.51 -12.32
N PRO A 22 -6.08 7.39 -13.22
CA PRO A 22 -7.49 7.61 -12.91
C PRO A 22 -8.05 6.59 -11.90
N ASP A 23 -7.60 5.33 -11.96
CA ASP A 23 -8.13 4.25 -11.13
C ASP A 23 -7.54 4.18 -9.70
N MET A 24 -6.64 5.10 -9.35
CA MET A 24 -6.08 5.14 -8.01
C MET A 24 -7.04 5.84 -7.05
N SER A 25 -7.25 5.24 -5.88
CA SER A 25 -8.21 5.75 -4.90
C SER A 25 -7.88 7.18 -4.44
N LEU A 26 -8.92 7.98 -4.17
CA LEU A 26 -8.75 9.33 -3.66
C LEU A 26 -7.96 9.35 -2.34
N TRP A 27 -8.16 8.33 -1.49
CA TRP A 27 -7.41 8.17 -0.25
C TRP A 27 -5.91 8.04 -0.53
N LEU A 28 -5.50 7.14 -1.44
CA LEU A 28 -4.09 6.97 -1.78
C LEU A 28 -3.47 8.25 -2.34
N LYS A 29 -4.15 8.92 -3.28
CA LYS A 29 -3.67 10.18 -3.86
C LYS A 29 -3.51 11.28 -2.82
N THR A 30 -4.45 11.37 -1.88
CA THR A 30 -4.41 12.37 -0.79
C THR A 30 -3.26 12.08 0.16
N THR A 31 -3.06 10.81 0.55
CA THR A 31 -1.95 10.38 1.40
C THR A 31 -0.60 10.69 0.74
N LEU A 32 -0.43 10.41 -0.55
CA LEU A 32 0.81 10.72 -1.27
C LEU A 32 1.08 12.23 -1.33
N LYS A 33 0.07 13.04 -1.67
CA LYS A 33 0.22 14.51 -1.69
C LYS A 33 0.59 15.07 -0.31
N ALA A 34 -0.02 14.55 0.76
CA ALA A 34 0.30 14.97 2.12
C ALA A 34 1.71 14.54 2.55
N ALA A 35 2.14 13.33 2.19
CA ALA A 35 3.47 12.82 2.49
C ALA A 35 4.59 13.66 1.83
N LEU A 36 4.38 14.10 0.58
CA LEU A 36 5.34 14.94 -0.14
C LEU A 36 5.58 16.33 0.51
N GLN A 37 4.72 16.76 1.42
CA GLN A 37 4.86 18.03 2.16
C GLN A 37 5.49 17.84 3.55
N ARG A 38 5.89 16.62 3.91
CA ARG A 38 6.41 16.27 5.24
C ARG A 38 7.87 15.83 5.16
N ASP A 39 8.52 15.87 6.32
CA ASP A 39 9.87 15.35 6.48
C ASP A 39 9.95 13.85 6.12
N PRO A 40 10.93 13.42 5.28
CA PRO A 40 11.03 12.03 4.84
C PRO A 40 11.22 11.00 5.96
N LEU A 41 11.88 11.36 7.06
CA LEU A 41 12.05 10.46 8.20
C LEU A 41 10.72 10.25 8.92
N ALA A 42 9.94 11.31 9.12
CA ALA A 42 8.60 11.21 9.68
C ALA A 42 7.66 10.37 8.78
N VAL A 43 7.72 10.56 7.46
CA VAL A 43 6.95 9.75 6.51
C VAL A 43 7.37 8.28 6.56
N SER A 44 8.67 7.99 6.65
CA SER A 44 9.18 6.62 6.78
C SER A 44 8.61 5.91 8.01
N ASN A 45 8.61 6.59 9.16
CA ASN A 45 8.05 6.05 10.40
C ASN A 45 6.53 5.79 10.28
N ASP A 46 5.79 6.71 9.66
CA ASP A 46 4.35 6.52 9.43
C ASP A 46 4.08 5.34 8.50
N LEU A 47 4.90 5.12 7.46
CA LEU A 47 4.77 3.98 6.55
C LEU A 47 5.05 2.64 7.26
N GLU A 48 6.05 2.59 8.15
CA GLU A 48 6.30 1.43 9.00
C GLU A 48 5.08 1.15 9.90
N LEU A 49 4.53 2.19 10.54
CA LEU A 49 3.35 2.05 11.39
C LEU A 49 2.14 1.54 10.59
N LEU A 50 1.90 2.07 9.38
CA LEU A 50 0.84 1.58 8.49
C LEU A 50 1.02 0.10 8.14
N ASN A 51 2.25 -0.34 7.87
CA ASN A 51 2.53 -1.76 7.66
C ASN A 51 2.28 -2.60 8.93
N CYS A 52 2.50 -2.05 10.13
CA CYS A 52 2.22 -2.75 11.38
C CYS A 52 0.73 -2.81 11.75
N VAL A 53 -0.06 -1.78 11.43
CA VAL A 53 -1.45 -1.68 11.91
C VAL A 53 -2.49 -1.90 10.82
N LEU A 54 -2.30 -1.30 9.63
CA LEU A 54 -3.31 -1.30 8.58
C LEU A 54 -3.25 -2.56 7.73
N ARG A 55 -2.04 -3.07 7.43
CA ARG A 55 -1.88 -4.30 6.66
C ARG A 55 -2.53 -5.51 7.34
N PRO A 56 -2.29 -5.82 8.63
CA PRO A 56 -2.96 -6.93 9.30
C PRO A 56 -4.49 -6.75 9.39
N TRP A 57 -4.94 -5.50 9.57
CA TRP A 57 -6.37 -5.21 9.54
C TRP A 57 -7.00 -5.51 8.17
N CYS A 58 -6.34 -5.14 7.06
CA CYS A 58 -6.80 -5.49 5.72
C CYS A 58 -6.84 -7.01 5.51
N GLU A 59 -5.78 -7.72 5.93
CA GLU A 59 -5.67 -9.18 5.80
C GLU A 59 -6.77 -9.94 6.55
N THR A 60 -7.18 -9.43 7.71
CA THR A 60 -8.26 -10.02 8.52
C THR A 60 -9.67 -9.59 8.12
N SER A 61 -9.80 -8.39 7.54
CA SER A 61 -11.08 -7.83 7.12
C SER A 61 -11.50 -8.27 5.72
N MET A 62 -10.56 -8.75 4.90
CA MET A 62 -10.91 -9.43 3.66
C MET A 62 -11.68 -10.71 4.02
N PRO A 63 -12.87 -10.93 3.42
CA PRO A 63 -13.57 -12.20 3.59
C PRO A 63 -12.59 -13.31 3.24
N GLY A 64 -12.35 -14.23 4.19
CA GLY A 64 -11.52 -15.39 3.91
C GLY A 64 -12.02 -16.00 2.60
N THR A 65 -11.14 -16.10 1.60
CA THR A 65 -11.44 -16.83 0.37
C THR A 65 -11.89 -18.21 0.81
N MET A 66 -13.20 -18.42 0.80
CA MET A 66 -13.86 -19.66 1.18
C MET A 66 -13.50 -20.70 0.13
N GLU A 67 -12.31 -21.27 0.24
CA GLU A 67 -11.96 -22.51 -0.41
C GLU A 67 -11.56 -23.53 0.66
N GLN A 68 -12.58 -24.13 1.24
CA GLN A 68 -12.62 -25.55 1.55
C GLN A 68 -14.08 -25.99 1.69
N ALA A 69 -14.78 -26.03 0.56
CA ALA A 69 -15.92 -26.90 0.41
C ALA A 69 -15.42 -28.24 -0.17
N GLY A 70 -15.52 -29.30 0.64
CA GLY A 70 -15.60 -30.68 0.16
C GLY A 70 -14.38 -31.58 0.39
N ILE A 71 -14.34 -32.27 1.54
CA ILE A 71 -14.36 -33.74 1.66
C ILE A 71 -14.62 -34.08 3.15
N GLY A 72 -15.50 -34.97 3.58
CA GLY A 72 -16.55 -35.73 2.94
C GLY A 72 -17.52 -36.17 4.03
N THR A 73 -18.81 -35.98 3.78
CA THR A 73 -19.88 -36.64 4.52
C THR A 73 -19.85 -38.12 4.11
N GLY A 74 -19.60 -39.00 5.07
CA GLY A 74 -19.73 -40.45 4.91
C GLY A 74 -20.31 -41.04 6.18
N ALA A 75 -21.62 -41.07 6.26
CA ALA A 75 -22.35 -41.94 7.18
C ALA A 75 -22.27 -43.38 6.65
N GLY A 76 -22.08 -44.35 7.54
CA GLY A 76 -22.05 -45.79 7.24
C GLY A 76 -21.42 -46.58 8.36
#